data_AF-A0AAV6NQ11-F1
#
_entry.id   AF-A0AAV6NQ11-F1
#
_cell.length_a   1.000
_cell.length_b   1.000
_cell.length_c   1.000
_cell.angle_alpha   90.00
_cell.angle_beta   90.00
_cell.angle_gamma   90.00
#
_symmetry.space_group_name_H-M   'P 1'
#
loop_
_entity.id
_entity.type
_entity.pdbx_description
1 polymer ?
#
loop_
_entity_poly.entity_id
_entity_poly.type
_entity_poly.pdbx_seq_one_letter_code
_entity_poly.pdbx_strand_id
1 'polypeptide(L)'
;MCAEIIEEFQKCHLDHPIGKFLGECTDLKIKLDRCFRQEKALKRKANFEQTIIVTRRMRKICPLHTISQESSEATEKMIDKDSNV
;
A
#
# COMPACT_ATOMS: atom_id res chain seq x y z
N MET A 1 -4.48 -3.33 12.78
CA MET A 1 -3.16 -2.74 13.07
C MET A 1 -3.29 -1.23 13.01
N CYS A 2 -2.57 -0.48 13.84
CA CYS A 2 -2.61 0.99 13.98
C CYS A 2 -3.78 1.61 14.78
N ALA A 3 -4.71 0.84 15.35
CA ALA A 3 -5.91 1.39 16.02
C ALA A 3 -5.59 2.27 17.23
N GLU A 4 -4.67 1.84 18.10
CA GLU A 4 -4.26 2.58 19.30
C GLU A 4 -3.70 3.97 18.96
N ILE A 5 -2.88 4.07 17.90
CA ILE A 5 -2.27 5.33 17.45
C ILE A 5 -3.35 6.26 16.86
N ILE A 6 -4.39 5.72 16.23
CA ILE A 6 -5.52 6.49 15.71
C ILE A 6 -6.32 7.09 16.87
N GLU A 7 -6.58 6.31 17.92
CA GLU A 7 -7.30 6.80 19.10
C GLU A 7 -6.54 7.90 19.82
N GLU A 8 -5.23 7.74 20.01
CA GLU A 8 -4.38 8.79 20.60
C GLU A 8 -4.36 10.07 19.75
N PHE A 9 -4.28 9.93 18.43
CA PHE A 9 -4.32 11.06 17.52
C PHE A 9 -5.67 11.78 17.55
N GLN A 10 -6.77 11.03 17.64
CA GLN A 10 -8.11 11.59 17.79
C GLN A 10 -8.29 12.29 19.13
N LYS A 11 -7.78 11.72 20.24
CA LYS A 11 -7.75 12.39 21.55
C LYS A 11 -6.99 13.72 21.48
N CYS A 12 -5.80 13.73 20.87
CA CYS A 12 -5.03 14.97 20.70
C CYS A 12 -5.80 16.05 19.94
N HIS A 13 -6.56 15.68 18.89
CA HIS A 13 -7.42 16.62 18.16
C HIS A 13 -8.65 17.10 18.94
N LEU A 14 -9.18 16.28 19.85
CA LEU A 14 -10.30 16.66 20.71
C LEU A 14 -9.86 17.63 21.81
N ASP A 15 -8.69 17.39 22.38
CA ASP A 15 -8.11 18.21 23.44
C ASP A 15 -7.59 19.56 22.89
N HIS A 16 -7.09 19.56 21.64
CA HIS A 16 -6.46 20.73 21.02
C HIS A 16 -7.13 21.10 19.68
N PRO A 17 -8.37 21.63 19.70
CA PRO A 17 -9.11 21.97 18.48
C PRO A 17 -8.42 23.04 17.63
N ILE A 18 -7.72 23.99 18.25
CA ILE A 18 -6.92 25.02 17.58
C ILE A 18 -5.48 24.54 17.34
N GLY A 19 -4.88 23.87 18.33
CA GLY A 19 -3.52 23.33 18.29
C GLY A 19 -3.28 22.27 17.21
N LYS A 20 -4.35 21.61 16.75
CA LYS A 20 -4.36 20.75 15.55
C LYS A 20 -3.74 21.44 14.33
N PHE A 21 -4.01 22.73 14.13
CA PHE A 21 -3.52 23.49 12.97
C PHE A 21 -2.13 24.09 13.21
N LEU A 22 -1.72 24.22 14.47
CA LEU A 22 -0.43 24.76 14.89
C LEU A 22 0.65 23.67 15.08
N GLY A 23 0.27 22.40 14.93
CA GLY A 23 1.21 21.28 14.90
C GLY A 23 1.44 20.56 16.23
N GLU A 24 0.63 20.81 17.26
CA GLU A 24 0.77 20.15 18.58
C GLU A 24 0.63 18.62 18.49
N CYS A 25 -0.15 18.11 17.52
CA CYS A 25 -0.36 16.68 17.30
C CYS A 25 0.56 16.07 16.22
N THR A 26 1.62 16.77 15.78
CA THR A 26 2.46 16.35 14.64
C THR A 26 3.23 15.06 14.92
N ASP A 27 3.69 14.85 16.15
CA ASP A 27 4.44 13.64 16.52
C ASP A 27 3.58 12.37 16.44
N LEU A 28 2.32 12.47 16.88
CA LEU A 28 1.34 11.38 16.76
C LEU A 28 0.98 11.12 15.30
N LYS A 29 0.86 12.17 14.49
CA LYS A 29 0.66 12.05 13.03
C LYS A 29 1.80 11.30 12.35
N ILE A 30 3.06 11.59 12.69
CA ILE A 30 4.23 10.91 12.10
C ILE A 30 4.22 9.42 12.43
N LYS A 31 3.91 9.05 13.69
CA LYS A 31 3.79 7.65 14.12
C LYS A 31 2.68 6.93 13.36
N LEU A 32 1.53 7.60 13.19
CA LEU A 32 0.40 7.04 12.44
C LEU A 32 0.76 6.82 10.96
N ASP A 33 1.39 7.81 10.33
CA ASP A 33 1.83 7.73 8.93
C ASP A 33 2.86 6.61 8.73
N ARG A 34 3.75 6.35 9.70
CA ARG A 34 4.69 5.22 9.67
C ARG A 34 3.95 3.88 9.72
N CYS A 35 2.95 3.75 10.59
CA CYS A 35 2.16 2.53 10.71
C CYS A 35 1.39 2.23 9.41
N PHE A 36 0.74 3.24 8.82
CA PHE A 36 0.04 3.05 7.55
C PHE A 36 0.95 2.72 6.37
N ARG A 37 2.19 3.24 6.34
CA ARG A 37 3.17 2.87 5.31
C ARG A 37 3.53 1.39 5.38
N GLN A 38 3.73 0.86 6.58
CA GLN A 38 4.03 -0.56 6.80
C GLN A 38 2.83 -1.43 6.37
N GLU A 39 1.63 -1.09 6.82
CA GLU A 39 0.43 -1.83 6.47
C GLU A 39 0.15 -1.81 4.96
N LYS A 40 0.36 -0.65 4.31
CA LYS A 40 0.21 -0.50 2.86
C LYS A 40 1.24 -1.30 2.09
N ALA A 41 2.47 -1.43 2.57
CA ALA A 41 3.50 -2.26 1.95
C ALA A 41 3.11 -3.74 1.97
N LEU A 42 2.64 -4.24 3.12
CA LEU A 42 2.16 -5.61 3.27
C LEU A 42 0.96 -5.90 2.36
N LYS A 43 -0.03 -5.01 2.34
CA LYS A 43 -1.23 -5.15 1.48
C LYS A 43 -0.91 -5.05 -0.01
N ARG A 44 0.06 -4.22 -0.41
CA ARG A 44 0.48 -4.12 -1.82
C ARG A 44 1.09 -5.41 -2.33
N LYS A 45 1.87 -6.13 -1.51
CA LYS A 45 2.44 -7.44 -1.88
C LYS A 45 1.33 -8.46 -2.13
N ALA A 46 0.34 -8.53 -1.23
CA ALA A 46 -0.81 -9.44 -1.38
C ALA A 46 -1.71 -9.08 -2.58
N ASN A 47 -2.00 -7.79 -2.79
CA ASN A 47 -2.83 -7.34 -3.90
C ASN A 47 -2.14 -7.50 -5.27
N PHE A 48 -0.82 -7.39 -5.32
CA PHE A 48 -0.06 -7.62 -6.54
C PHE A 48 -0.23 -9.05 -7.04
N GLU A 49 -0.12 -10.04 -6.15
CA GLU A 49 -0.30 -11.46 -6.49
C GLU A 49 -1.72 -11.76 -7.01
N GLN A 50 -2.73 -11.20 -6.36
CA GLN A 50 -4.12 -11.31 -6.82
C GLN A 50 -4.32 -10.66 -8.20
N THR A 51 -3.65 -9.53 -8.44
CA THR A 51 -3.73 -8.81 -9.72
C THR A 51 -3.09 -9.60 -10.86
N ILE A 52 -2.03 -10.37 -10.59
CA ILE A 52 -1.42 -11.29 -11.58
C ILE A 52 -2.43 -12.37 -11.99
N ILE A 53 -3.10 -13.00 -11.01
CA ILE A 53 -4.07 -14.08 -11.28
C ILE A 53 -5.27 -13.53 -12.08
N VAL A 54 -5.78 -12.36 -11.70
CA VAL A 54 -6.90 -11.71 -12.39
C VAL A 54 -6.51 -11.25 -13.80
N THR A 55 -5.33 -10.65 -13.96
CA THR A 55 -4.80 -10.23 -15.28
C THR A 55 -4.61 -11.43 -16.20
N ARG A 56 -4.10 -12.55 -15.67
CA ARG A 56 -3.93 -13.79 -16.43
C ARG A 56 -5.27 -14.37 -16.91
N ARG A 57 -6.34 -14.24 -16.13
CA ARG A 57 -7.71 -14.60 -16.54
C ARG A 57 -8.29 -13.62 -17.56
N MET A 58 -8.08 -12.31 -17.36
CA MET A 58 -8.56 -11.26 -18.27
C MET A 58 -7.92 -11.34 -19.66
N ARG A 59 -6.63 -11.69 -19.75
CA ARG A 59 -5.90 -11.91 -21.02
C ARG A 59 -6.52 -13.00 -21.90
N LYS A 60 -7.22 -13.98 -21.31
CA LYS A 60 -7.92 -15.03 -22.07
C LYS A 60 -9.27 -14.56 -22.64
N ILE A 61 -9.82 -13.47 -22.10
CA ILE A 61 -11.19 -12.99 -22.40
C ILE A 61 -11.16 -11.80 -23.37
N CYS A 62 -10.11 -10.97 -23.36
CA CYS A 62 -10.00 -9.81 -24.25
C CYS A 62 -8.73 -9.85 -25.11
N PRO A 63 -8.83 -10.12 -26.43
CA PRO A 63 -7.68 -10.32 -27.33
C PRO A 63 -7.01 -9.02 -27.82
N LEU A 64 -7.55 -7.84 -27.50
CA LEU A 64 -7.05 -6.54 -28.01
C LEU A 64 -5.76 -6.02 -27.34
N HIS A 65 -5.19 -6.72 -26.36
CA HIS A 65 -4.04 -6.25 -25.58
C HIS A 65 -2.76 -7.09 -25.79
N THR A 66 -2.57 -7.65 -26.98
CA THR A 66 -1.37 -8.42 -27.37
C THR A 66 -0.16 -7.55 -27.72
N ILE A 67 -0.36 -6.26 -28.03
CA ILE A 67 0.73 -5.37 -28.52
C ILE A 67 1.69 -4.92 -27.38
N SER A 68 1.30 -5.04 -26.11
CA SER A 68 2.12 -4.61 -24.95
C SER A 68 2.76 -5.76 -24.16
N GLN A 69 2.62 -7.02 -24.60
CA GLN A 69 2.95 -8.18 -23.76
C GLN A 69 4.45 -8.45 -23.61
N GLU A 70 5.28 -8.08 -24.58
CA GLU A 70 6.73 -8.35 -24.57
C GLU A 70 7.47 -7.63 -23.43
N SER A 71 7.01 -6.46 -22.99
CA SER A 71 7.62 -5.73 -21.88
C SER A 71 7.23 -6.27 -20.49
N SER A 72 6.17 -7.08 -20.40
CA SER A 72 5.63 -7.58 -19.12
C SER A 72 6.15 -8.96 -18.69
N GLU A 73 6.70 -9.77 -19.60
CA GLU A 73 7.38 -11.04 -19.21
C GLU A 73 8.76 -10.78 -18.61
N ALA A 74 9.41 -9.65 -18.96
CA ALA A 74 10.66 -9.22 -18.35
C ALA A 74 10.49 -8.85 -16.86
N THR A 75 9.32 -8.33 -16.47
CA THR A 75 9.04 -7.95 -15.08
C THR A 75 8.67 -9.15 -14.21
N GLU A 76 8.03 -10.18 -14.76
CA GLU A 76 7.73 -11.43 -14.02
C GLU A 76 9.01 -12.22 -13.67
N LYS A 77 10.01 -12.24 -14.57
CA LYS A 77 11.31 -12.93 -14.34
C LYS A 77 12.25 -12.21 -13.36
N MET A 78 12.02 -10.94 -13.03
CA MET A 78 12.85 -10.22 -12.05
C MET A 78 12.41 -10.47 -10.59
N ILE A 79 11.16 -10.87 -10.35
CA ILE A 79 10.59 -10.93 -8.99
C ILE A 79 10.90 -12.27 -8.26
N ASP A 80 11.08 -13.37 -9.00
CA ASP A 80 11.49 -14.67 -8.40
C ASP A 80 12.90 -14.62 -7.78
N LYS A 81 13.73 -13.64 -8.15
CA LYS A 81 15.12 -13.53 -7.69
C LYS A 81 15.23 -12.95 -6.26
N ASP A 82 14.25 -12.15 -5.84
CA ASP A 82 14.23 -11.48 -4.52
C ASP A 82 13.56 -12.32 -3.43
N SER A 83 13.02 -13.50 -3.75
CA SER A 83 12.44 -14.43 -2.75
C SER A 83 13.42 -15.50 -2.26
N ASN A 84 14.69 -15.49 -2.70
CA ASN A 84 15.72 -16.46 -2.31
C ASN A 84 17.03 -15.80 -1.84
N VAL A 85 16.94 -14.62 -1.21
CA VAL A 85 18.02 -13.96 -0.44
C VAL A 85 17.47 -13.56 0.93
#